data_AF-A0A917P6B8-F1
#
_entry.id   AF-A0A917P6B8-F1
#
_cell.length_a   1.000
_cell.length_b   1.000
_cell.length_c   1.000
_cell.angle_alpha   90.00
_cell.angle_beta   90.00
_cell.angle_gamma   90.00
#
_symmetry.space_group_name_H-M   'P 1'
#
loop_
_entity.id
_entity.type
_entity.pdbx_description
1 polymer ?
#
loop_
_entity_poly.entity_id
_entity_poly.type
_entity_poly.pdbx_seq_one_letter_code
_entity_poly.pdbx_strand_id
1 'polypeptide(L)'
;MITNRANAAQFIARQLPQPHETDFGGELVHELLATTHADWVCPPSGHSISWADCYAGADILPLTHKAALLLEPNGEPRPIPEHVTGEARKRAKRAVQHAVWLWREAHRRGLPRPQLAGGATSAAAPG
;
A
#
# COMPACT_ATOMS: atom_id res chain seq x y z
N MET A 1 30.93 -17.71 11.19
CA MET A 1 30.18 -16.64 10.48
C MET A 1 28.81 -17.20 10.12
N ILE A 2 27.74 -16.71 10.75
CA ILE A 2 26.38 -17.07 10.32
C ILE A 2 26.03 -16.11 9.18
N THR A 3 26.07 -16.62 7.95
CA THR A 3 25.58 -15.88 6.78
C THR A 3 24.06 -15.83 6.91
N ASN A 4 23.53 -14.72 7.43
CA ASN A 4 22.09 -14.50 7.50
C ASN A 4 21.58 -14.38 6.06
N ARG A 5 21.02 -15.45 5.52
CA ARG A 5 20.59 -15.53 4.11
C ARG A 5 19.35 -14.65 3.96
N ALA A 6 19.51 -13.44 3.43
CA ALA A 6 18.38 -12.59 3.09
C ALA A 6 17.56 -13.25 1.98
N ASN A 7 16.24 -13.36 2.16
CA ASN A 7 15.37 -13.78 1.08
C ASN A 7 15.21 -12.62 0.06
N ALA A 8 14.72 -12.92 -1.14
CA ALA A 8 14.55 -11.90 -2.18
C ALA A 8 13.69 -10.71 -1.71
N ALA A 9 12.65 -10.96 -0.89
CA ALA A 9 11.77 -9.92 -0.38
C ALA A 9 12.47 -8.97 0.61
N GLN A 10 13.37 -9.48 1.45
CA GLN A 10 14.21 -8.66 2.34
C GLN A 10 15.25 -7.88 1.53
N PHE A 11 15.79 -8.48 0.47
CA PHE A 11 16.74 -7.81 -0.42
C PHE A 11 16.11 -6.60 -1.12
N ILE A 12 14.86 -6.72 -1.60
CA ILE A 12 14.13 -5.59 -2.21
C ILE A 12 13.36 -4.73 -1.21
N ALA A 13 13.56 -4.93 0.10
CA ALA A 13 12.87 -4.22 1.19
C ALA A 13 11.32 -4.30 1.13
N ARG A 14 10.76 -5.34 0.50
CA ARG A 14 9.32 -5.65 0.49
C ARG A 14 8.82 -6.07 1.87
N GLN A 15 9.68 -6.69 2.69
CA GLN A 15 9.32 -7.11 4.05
C GLN A 15 9.90 -6.15 5.09
N LEU A 16 9.13 -5.87 6.13
CA LEU A 16 9.65 -5.22 7.33
C LEU A 16 10.57 -6.17 8.10
N PRO A 17 11.48 -5.64 8.93
CA PRO A 17 12.21 -6.48 9.88
C PRO A 17 11.25 -7.23 10.81
N GLN A 18 11.53 -8.50 11.05
CA GLN A 18 10.81 -9.25 12.07
C GLN A 18 11.07 -8.66 13.48
N PRO A 19 10.09 -8.68 14.39
CA PRO A 19 8.77 -9.33 14.29
C PRO A 19 7.67 -8.49 13.63
N HIS A 20 7.97 -7.25 13.21
CA HIS A 20 6.96 -6.29 12.76
C HIS A 20 6.13 -6.79 11.59
N GLU A 21 6.78 -7.45 10.64
CA GLU A 21 6.13 -8.03 9.46
C GLU A 21 5.00 -9.01 9.84
N THR A 22 5.30 -9.96 10.75
CA THR A 22 4.33 -10.94 11.22
C THR A 22 3.27 -10.30 12.11
N ASP A 23 3.65 -9.40 13.02
CA ASP A 23 2.71 -8.67 13.86
C ASP A 23 1.70 -7.86 13.05
N PHE A 24 2.12 -7.37 11.89
CA PHE A 24 1.29 -6.60 10.96
C PHE A 24 0.43 -7.46 10.04
N GLY A 25 0.45 -8.78 10.22
CA GLY A 25 -0.40 -9.75 9.52
C GLY A 25 0.27 -10.42 8.32
N GLY A 26 1.51 -10.07 8.01
CA GLY A 26 2.34 -10.73 7.00
C GLY A 26 1.71 -10.77 5.60
N GLU A 27 1.90 -11.90 4.91
CA GLU A 27 1.55 -12.06 3.49
C GLU A 27 0.05 -11.86 3.19
N LEU A 28 -0.84 -12.27 4.10
CA LEU A 28 -2.29 -12.07 3.92
C LEU A 28 -2.65 -10.57 3.86
N VAL A 29 -1.95 -9.73 4.62
CA VAL A 29 -2.17 -8.28 4.61
C VAL A 29 -1.49 -7.64 3.41
N HIS A 30 -0.35 -8.17 2.95
CA HIS A 30 0.25 -7.76 1.68
C HIS A 30 -0.71 -7.94 0.51
N GLU A 31 -1.27 -9.15 0.37
CA GLU A 31 -2.23 -9.48 -0.69
C GLU A 31 -3.47 -8.57 -0.58
N LEU A 32 -4.05 -8.46 0.61
CA LEU A 32 -5.23 -7.61 0.85
C LEU A 32 -5.02 -6.17 0.38
N LEU A 33 -3.90 -5.55 0.76
CA LEU A 33 -3.60 -4.16 0.43
C LEU A 33 -3.25 -3.99 -1.06
N ALA A 34 -2.43 -4.89 -1.63
CA ALA A 34 -2.03 -4.84 -3.04
C ALA A 34 -3.22 -5.05 -3.98
N THR A 35 -4.06 -6.05 -3.71
CA THR A 35 -5.30 -6.30 -4.46
C THR A 35 -6.23 -5.09 -4.38
N THR A 36 -6.40 -4.50 -3.18
CA THR A 36 -7.27 -3.33 -3.03
C THR A 36 -6.74 -2.12 -3.79
N HIS A 37 -5.42 -1.89 -3.77
CA HIS A 37 -4.83 -0.79 -4.53
C HIS A 37 -5.07 -0.99 -6.03
N ALA A 38 -4.82 -2.19 -6.56
CA ALA A 38 -5.05 -2.51 -7.96
C ALA A 38 -6.51 -2.30 -8.38
N ASP A 39 -7.47 -2.71 -7.55
CA ASP A 39 -8.90 -2.46 -7.78
C ASP A 39 -9.23 -0.96 -7.81
N TRP A 40 -8.57 -0.15 -6.98
CA TRP A 40 -8.81 1.29 -6.90
C TRP A 40 -8.28 2.04 -8.11
N VAL A 41 -7.10 1.69 -8.60
CA VAL A 41 -6.45 2.44 -9.69
C VAL A 41 -6.77 1.90 -11.08
N CYS A 42 -7.26 0.66 -11.18
CA CYS A 42 -7.62 0.03 -12.45
C CYS A 42 -9.15 -0.06 -12.62
N PRO A 43 -9.82 0.98 -13.18
CA PRO A 43 -11.24 0.89 -13.51
C PRO A 43 -11.50 -0.15 -14.62
N PRO A 44 -12.75 -0.63 -14.78
CA PRO A 44 -13.12 -1.65 -15.76
C PRO A 44 -12.85 -1.27 -17.23
N SER A 45 -12.71 0.03 -17.54
CA SER A 45 -12.44 0.53 -18.88
C SER A 45 -11.55 1.78 -18.87
N GLY A 46 -10.82 2.00 -19.96
CA GLY A 46 -10.11 3.26 -20.20
C GLY A 46 -8.75 3.43 -19.49
N HIS A 47 -8.12 2.35 -19.01
CA HIS A 47 -6.80 2.42 -18.38
C HIS A 47 -5.69 1.84 -19.26
N SER A 48 -4.51 2.47 -19.24
CA SER A 48 -3.33 2.07 -20.03
C SER A 48 -2.43 1.07 -19.30
N ILE A 49 -2.54 0.97 -17.98
CA ILE A 49 -1.78 0.05 -17.13
C ILE A 49 -2.69 -1.12 -16.76
N SER A 50 -2.18 -2.34 -16.78
CA SER A 50 -3.01 -3.50 -16.42
C SER A 50 -3.23 -3.58 -14.90
N TRP A 51 -4.32 -4.20 -14.48
CA TRP A 51 -4.55 -4.51 -13.06
C TRP A 51 -3.37 -5.28 -12.46
N ALA A 52 -2.77 -6.21 -13.22
CA ALA A 52 -1.64 -7.02 -12.78
C ALA A 52 -0.38 -6.16 -12.53
N ASP A 53 -0.13 -5.16 -13.37
CA ASP A 53 0.98 -4.23 -13.18
C ASP A 53 0.75 -3.33 -11.96
N CYS A 54 -0.48 -2.85 -11.76
CA CYS A 54 -0.86 -2.09 -10.55
C CYS A 54 -0.69 -2.93 -9.28
N TYR A 55 -1.09 -4.21 -9.33
CA TYR A 55 -0.89 -5.15 -8.24
C TYR A 55 0.59 -5.36 -7.96
N ALA A 56 1.40 -5.67 -8.98
CA ALA A 56 2.83 -5.92 -8.83
C ALA A 56 3.56 -4.68 -8.29
N GLY A 57 3.20 -3.48 -8.76
CA GLY A 57 3.74 -2.22 -8.26
C GLY A 57 3.45 -1.98 -6.78
N ALA A 58 2.25 -2.34 -6.30
CA ALA A 58 1.96 -2.32 -4.87
C ALA A 58 2.68 -3.45 -4.12
N ASP A 59 2.76 -4.64 -4.72
CA ASP A 59 3.26 -5.85 -4.07
C ASP A 59 4.74 -5.77 -3.68
N ILE A 60 5.55 -5.00 -4.40
CA ILE A 60 6.97 -4.81 -4.06
C ILE A 60 7.20 -3.92 -2.83
N LEU A 61 6.19 -3.19 -2.36
CA LEU A 61 6.33 -2.21 -1.27
C LEU A 61 6.24 -2.88 0.12
N PRO A 62 6.89 -2.35 1.17
CA PRO A 62 6.63 -2.81 2.54
C PRO A 62 5.20 -2.51 3.01
N LEU A 63 4.71 -3.24 4.02
CA LEU A 63 3.33 -3.13 4.52
C LEU A 63 2.93 -1.70 4.87
N THR A 64 3.82 -0.94 5.50
CA THR A 64 3.57 0.46 5.86
C THR A 64 3.40 1.35 4.63
N HIS A 65 4.14 1.08 3.55
CA HIS A 65 4.04 1.80 2.28
C HIS A 65 2.79 1.41 1.51
N LYS A 66 2.45 0.11 1.47
CA LYS A 66 1.18 -0.37 0.91
C LYS A 66 -0.02 0.26 1.61
N ALA A 67 0.00 0.35 2.94
CA ALA A 67 -1.07 0.97 3.71
C ALA A 67 -1.30 2.42 3.28
N ALA A 68 -0.23 3.19 3.06
CA ALA A 68 -0.33 4.58 2.65
C ALA A 68 -0.92 4.79 1.25
N LEU A 69 -0.96 3.77 0.38
CA LEU A 69 -1.67 3.87 -0.90
C LEU A 69 -3.18 4.09 -0.72
N LEU A 70 -3.73 3.63 0.41
CA LEU A 70 -5.16 3.68 0.76
C LEU A 70 -5.49 4.83 1.73
N LEU A 71 -4.51 5.62 2.14
CA LEU A 71 -4.65 6.69 3.13
C LEU A 71 -4.21 8.03 2.56
N GLU A 72 -4.80 9.09 3.08
CA GLU A 72 -4.35 10.46 2.88
C GLU A 72 -3.04 10.69 3.66
N PRO A 73 -2.25 11.75 3.35
CA PRO A 73 -0.97 12.01 4.03
C PRO A 73 -1.09 12.21 5.55
N ASN A 74 -2.26 12.58 6.06
CA ASN A 74 -2.55 12.69 7.49
C ASN A 74 -2.86 11.33 8.16
N GLY A 75 -2.96 10.25 7.38
CA GLY A 75 -3.32 8.91 7.84
C GLY A 75 -4.82 8.63 7.85
N GLU A 76 -5.66 9.56 7.38
CA GLU A 76 -7.09 9.34 7.25
C GLU A 76 -7.41 8.46 6.03
N PRO A 77 -8.50 7.66 6.08
CA PRO A 77 -8.97 6.90 4.92
C PRO A 77 -9.18 7.76 3.68
N ARG A 78 -8.63 7.32 2.55
CA ARG A 78 -9.06 7.82 1.23
C ARG A 78 -10.45 7.30 0.92
N PRO A 79 -11.29 8.07 0.20
CA PRO A 79 -12.59 7.58 -0.24
C PRO A 79 -12.42 6.40 -1.21
N ILE A 80 -13.20 5.33 -1.00
CA ILE A 80 -13.24 4.18 -1.93
C ILE A 80 -13.83 4.66 -3.26
N PRO A 81 -13.15 4.46 -4.41
CA PRO A 81 -13.66 4.87 -5.71
C PRO A 81 -15.01 4.25 -6.05
N GLU A 82 -15.85 4.99 -6.78
CA GLU A 82 -17.24 4.59 -7.09
C GLU A 82 -17.32 3.31 -7.92
N HIS A 83 -16.34 3.05 -8.79
CA HIS A 83 -16.29 1.83 -9.61
C HIS A 83 -16.00 0.57 -8.81
N VAL A 84 -15.48 0.70 -7.58
CA VAL A 84 -15.18 -0.43 -6.69
C VAL A 84 -16.48 -0.84 -5.98
N THR A 85 -17.13 -1.88 -6.48
CA THR A 85 -18.46 -2.34 -6.03
C THR A 85 -18.43 -3.80 -5.51
N GLY A 86 -19.56 -4.29 -5.01
CA GLY A 86 -19.72 -5.69 -4.58
C GLY A 86 -18.70 -6.17 -3.54
N GLU A 87 -18.13 -7.35 -3.77
CA GLU A 87 -17.10 -7.94 -2.90
C GLU A 87 -15.80 -7.13 -2.88
N ALA A 88 -15.41 -6.52 -4.00
CA ALA A 88 -14.25 -5.64 -4.05
C ALA A 88 -14.42 -4.44 -3.09
N ARG A 89 -15.65 -3.90 -2.98
CA ARG A 89 -15.95 -2.83 -2.01
C ARG A 89 -15.88 -3.31 -0.56
N LYS A 90 -16.34 -4.53 -0.27
CA LYS A 90 -16.22 -5.13 1.08
C LYS A 90 -14.76 -5.35 1.44
N ARG A 91 -13.96 -5.87 0.51
CA ARG A 91 -12.50 -6.01 0.64
C ARG A 91 -11.83 -4.67 0.89
N ALA A 92 -12.15 -3.65 0.09
CA ALA A 92 -11.61 -2.30 0.24
C ALA A 92 -11.89 -1.70 1.63
N LYS A 93 -13.10 -1.88 2.18
CA LYS A 93 -13.41 -1.43 3.55
C LYS A 93 -12.51 -2.09 4.59
N ARG A 94 -12.28 -3.40 4.49
CA ARG A 94 -11.39 -4.14 5.41
C ARG A 94 -9.94 -3.70 5.25
N ALA A 95 -9.48 -3.54 4.01
CA ALA A 95 -8.14 -3.08 3.70
C ALA A 95 -7.87 -1.67 4.26
N VAL A 96 -8.80 -0.73 4.10
CA VAL A 96 -8.71 0.62 4.66
C VAL A 96 -8.65 0.59 6.19
N GLN A 97 -9.49 -0.21 6.85
CA GLN A 97 -9.44 -0.37 8.30
C GLN A 97 -8.09 -0.90 8.77
N HIS A 98 -7.53 -1.90 8.08
CA HIS A 98 -6.19 -2.41 8.37
C HIS A 98 -5.11 -1.37 8.08
N ALA A 99 -5.21 -0.61 6.99
CA ALA A 99 -4.26 0.44 6.66
C ALA A 99 -4.19 1.52 7.75
N VAL A 100 -5.34 1.99 8.25
CA VAL A 100 -5.41 2.94 9.38
C VAL A 100 -4.75 2.36 10.63
N TRP A 101 -5.03 1.10 10.94
CA TRP A 101 -4.40 0.42 12.07
C TRP A 101 -2.88 0.33 11.90
N LEU A 102 -2.39 -0.11 10.73
CA LEU A 102 -0.97 -0.18 10.40
C LEU A 102 -0.29 1.18 10.53
N TRP A 103 -0.91 2.24 10.03
CA TRP A 103 -0.37 3.59 10.11
C TRP A 103 -0.17 4.04 11.56
N ARG A 104 -1.18 3.83 12.41
CA ARG A 104 -1.12 4.16 13.84
C ARG A 104 -0.12 3.30 14.59
N GLU A 105 -0.07 2.01 14.27
CA GLU A 105 0.81 1.04 14.89
C GLU A 105 2.27 1.27 14.54
N ALA A 106 2.57 1.49 13.26
CA ALA A 106 3.90 1.83 12.76
C ALA A 106 4.42 3.10 13.44
N HIS A 107 3.58 4.13 13.54
CA HIS A 107 3.94 5.35 14.26
C HIS A 107 4.27 5.10 15.73
N ARG A 108 3.44 4.30 16.43
CA ARG A 108 3.69 3.94 17.84
C ARG A 108 5.00 3.19 18.04
N ARG A 109 5.41 2.39 17.05
CA ARG A 109 6.64 1.60 17.07
C ARG A 109 7.86 2.34 16.53
N GLY A 110 7.74 3.62 16.17
CA GLY A 110 8.83 4.42 15.61
C GLY A 110 9.27 3.98 14.21
N LEU A 111 8.44 3.21 13.50
CA LEU A 111 8.72 2.81 12.13
C LEU A 111 8.49 4.00 11.18
N PRO A 112 9.32 4.14 10.13
CA PRO A 112 9.18 5.24 9.19
C PRO A 112 7.79 5.21 8.55
N ARG A 113 7.10 6.35 8.60
CA ARG A 113 5.90 6.56 7.80
C ARG A 113 6.33 6.88 6.38
N PRO A 114 5.74 6.25 5.35
CA PRO A 114 6.01 6.65 3.98
C PRO A 114 5.67 8.13 3.85
N GLN A 115 6.66 8.92 3.50
CA GLN A 115 6.46 10.30 3.10
C GLN A 115 5.82 10.23 1.71
N LEU A 116 4.49 10.29 1.64
CA LEU A 116 3.80 10.41 0.37
C LEU A 116 4.33 11.68 -0.29
N ALA A 117 5.04 11.54 -1.40
CA ALA A 117 5.52 12.67 -2.18
C ALA A 117 4.29 13.45 -2.70
N GLY A 118 3.83 14.41 -1.91
CA GLY A 118 2.93 15.46 -2.38
C GLY A 118 3.73 16.39 -3.27
N GLY A 119 3.37 16.46 -4.56
CA GLY A 119 3.90 17.50 -5.43
C GLY A 119 4.03 17.13 -6.90
N ALA A 120 2.94 16.71 -7.56
CA ALA A 120 2.78 17.13 -8.95
C ALA A 120 2.35 18.61 -8.93
N THR A 121 3.31 19.51 -8.65
CA THR A 121 3.13 20.92 -9.00
C THR A 121 3.00 20.99 -10.51
N SER A 122 1.77 21.21 -10.97
CA SER A 122 1.49 21.73 -12.31
C SER A 122 2.30 23.02 -12.48
N ALA A 123 3.42 22.92 -13.19
CA ALA A 123 4.12 24.08 -13.69
C ALA A 123 3.27 24.65 -14.83
N ALA A 124 2.38 25.59 -14.49
CA ALA A 124 1.85 26.53 -15.46
C ALA A 124 3.04 27.34 -16.00
N ALA A 125 3.33 27.16 -17.28
CA ALA A 125 4.28 27.99 -18.01
C ALA A 125 3.77 29.45 -18.03
N PRO A 126 4.62 30.46 -17.80
CA PRO A 126 4.27 31.82 -18.16
C PRO A 126 4.43 31.98 -19.68
N GLY A 127 3.41 32.59 -20.29
CA GLY A 127 3.46 33.09 -21.67
C GLY A 127 4.18 34.43 -21.79
#